data_AF-A0A7C4XNG8-F1
#
_entry.id   AF-A0A7C4XNG8-F1
#
_cell.length_a   1.000
_cell.length_b   1.000
_cell.length_c   1.000
_cell.angle_alpha   90.00
_cell.angle_beta   90.00
_cell.angle_gamma   90.00
#
_symmetry.space_group_name_H-M   'P 1'
#
loop_
_entity.id
_entity.type
_entity.pdbx_description
1 polymer ?
#
loop_
_entity_poly.entity_id
_entity_poly.type
_entity_poly.pdbx_seq_one_letter_code
_entity_poly.pdbx_strand_id
1 'polypeptide(L)'
;MLQVKPGAQVVVDFLNVDGRPHSFGILAQGPPYGAEPPTEPAFPGAESPDAHMGTMPGGNATFSFTAGAAGTYWYVCHVPGHAAAGMYGRFLIQA
;
A
#
# COMPACT_ATOMS: atom_id res chain seq x y z
N MET A 1 -7.67 4.99 -8.27
CA MET A 1 -8.25 3.67 -7.96
C MET A 1 -7.57 2.64 -8.84
N LEU A 2 -7.02 1.59 -8.23
CA LEU A 2 -6.41 0.46 -8.93
C LEU A 2 -7.38 -0.73 -8.91
N GLN A 3 -7.44 -1.51 -9.99
CA GLN A 3 -8.32 -2.66 -10.11
C GLN A 3 -7.56 -3.88 -10.61
N VAL A 4 -7.76 -5.03 -9.98
CA VAL A 4 -7.15 -6.31 -10.38
C VAL A 4 -8.16 -7.44 -10.29
N LYS A 5 -7.87 -8.56 -10.95
CA LYS A 5 -8.68 -9.79 -10.85
C LYS A 5 -8.31 -10.62 -9.63
N PRO A 6 -9.25 -11.37 -9.03
CA PRO A 6 -8.92 -12.39 -8.04
C PRO A 6 -7.86 -13.36 -8.57
N GLY A 7 -6.89 -13.71 -7.73
CA GLY A 7 -5.79 -14.61 -8.06
C GLY A 7 -4.69 -14.01 -8.94
N ALA A 8 -4.78 -12.73 -9.33
CA ALA A 8 -3.72 -12.08 -10.10
C ALA A 8 -2.43 -11.98 -9.29
N GLN A 9 -1.30 -12.32 -9.92
CA GLN A 9 0.00 -11.93 -9.42
C GLN A 9 0.19 -10.43 -9.68
N VAL A 10 0.28 -9.65 -8.61
CA VAL A 10 0.55 -8.22 -8.67
C VAL A 10 2.03 -8.00 -8.40
N VAL A 11 2.68 -7.25 -9.28
CA VAL A 11 4.05 -6.75 -9.10
C VAL A 11 3.95 -5.23 -8.98
N VAL A 12 4.53 -4.69 -7.93
CA VAL A 12 4.52 -3.25 -7.64
C VAL A 12 5.94 -2.74 -7.77
N ASP A 13 6.14 -1.82 -8.71
CA ASP A 13 7.33 -0.97 -8.78
C ASP A 13 6.98 0.39 -8.19
N PHE A 14 7.42 0.62 -6.96
CA PHE A 14 7.20 1.85 -6.23
C PHE A 14 8.42 2.77 -6.37
N LEU A 15 8.20 4.00 -6.84
CA LEU A 15 9.21 5.05 -6.93
C LEU A 15 8.78 6.22 -6.06
N ASN A 16 9.61 6.60 -5.09
CA ASN A 16 9.39 7.79 -4.30
C ASN A 16 10.00 9.02 -5.00
N VAL A 17 9.15 9.81 -5.65
CA VAL A 17 9.55 11.07 -6.31
C VAL A 17 9.35 12.32 -5.43
N ASP A 18 8.86 12.16 -4.21
CA ASP A 18 8.61 13.26 -3.27
C ASP A 18 9.84 13.52 -2.36
N GLY A 19 9.86 14.68 -1.70
CA GLY A 19 10.93 15.10 -0.78
C GLY A 19 10.87 14.46 0.62
N ARG A 20 9.88 13.61 0.91
CA ARG A 20 9.70 12.90 2.20
C ARG A 20 9.76 11.39 2.00
N PRO A 21 10.11 10.59 3.00
CA PRO A 21 10.01 9.14 2.88
C PRO A 21 8.55 8.71 2.73
N HIS A 22 8.31 7.72 1.87
CA HIS A 22 6.98 7.18 1.62
C HIS A 22 7.04 5.67 1.44
N SER A 23 5.92 5.01 1.71
CA SER A 23 5.78 3.56 1.55
C SER A 23 4.49 3.24 0.81
N PHE A 24 4.36 1.98 0.41
CA PHE A 24 3.18 1.46 -0.23
C PHE A 24 2.85 0.11 0.38
N GLY A 25 1.68 -0.02 1.01
CA GLY A 25 1.13 -1.28 1.49
C GLY A 25 -0.34 -1.42 1.12
N ILE A 26 -0.82 -2.66 0.95
CA ILE A 26 -2.25 -2.94 0.75
C ILE A 26 -2.89 -3.34 2.07
N LEU A 27 -3.93 -2.62 2.50
CA LEU A 27 -4.71 -2.90 3.72
C LEU A 27 -6.15 -3.31 3.39
N ALA A 28 -6.70 -4.17 4.24
CA ALA A 28 -8.13 -4.52 4.21
C ALA A 28 -8.99 -3.45 4.91
N GLN A 29 -8.44 -2.78 5.93
CA GLN A 29 -9.11 -1.70 6.63
C GLN A 29 -9.09 -0.43 5.78
N GLY A 30 -10.20 0.32 5.77
CA GLY A 30 -10.34 1.57 5.05
C GLY A 30 -10.18 2.82 5.94
N PRO A 31 -10.13 4.01 5.33
CA PRO A 31 -10.08 5.29 6.05
C PRO A 31 -11.38 5.57 6.85
N PRO A 32 -11.33 6.48 7.84
CA PRO A 32 -10.19 7.33 8.20
C PRO A 32 -9.09 6.57 8.93
N TYR A 33 -7.83 6.91 8.64
CA TYR A 33 -6.66 6.37 9.34
C TYR A 33 -6.22 7.32 10.45
N GLY A 34 -5.74 6.74 11.56
CA GLY A 34 -5.02 7.47 12.60
C GLY A 34 -3.58 7.80 12.19
N ALA A 35 -2.82 8.42 13.10
CA ALA A 35 -1.41 8.72 12.86
C ALA A 35 -0.59 7.46 12.57
N GLU A 36 -0.92 6.35 13.22
CA GLU A 36 -0.38 5.02 12.93
C GLU A 36 -1.46 4.19 12.22
N PRO A 37 -1.34 3.92 10.91
CA PRO A 37 -2.25 2.99 10.23
C PRO A 37 -1.99 1.54 10.67
N PRO A 38 -2.93 0.60 10.44
CA PRO A 38 -2.69 -0.82 10.65
C PRO A 38 -1.42 -1.28 9.92
N THR A 39 -0.67 -2.19 10.53
CA THR A 39 0.62 -2.67 9.98
C THR A 39 0.52 -4.03 9.30
N GLU A 40 -0.61 -4.72 9.41
CA GLU A 40 -0.78 -6.03 8.79
C GLU A 40 -1.24 -5.88 7.33
N PRO A 41 -0.43 -6.27 6.35
CA PRO A 41 -0.83 -6.21 4.95
C PRO A 41 -1.97 -7.20 4.68
N ALA A 42 -2.88 -6.83 3.77
CA ALA A 42 -4.03 -7.64 3.39
C ALA A 42 -3.63 -8.99 2.75
N PHE A 43 -2.43 -9.04 2.16
CA PHE A 43 -1.85 -10.24 1.59
C PHE A 43 -0.36 -10.32 1.95
N PRO A 44 0.19 -11.53 2.14
CA PRO A 44 1.63 -11.70 2.34
C PRO A 44 2.43 -11.06 1.21
N GLY A 45 3.42 -10.23 1.57
CA GLY A 45 4.28 -9.51 0.63
C GLY A 45 3.64 -8.28 -0.03
N ALA A 46 2.43 -7.87 0.37
CA ALA A 46 1.74 -6.72 -0.23
C ALA A 46 2.17 -5.36 0.35
N GLU A 47 3.46 -5.20 0.67
CA GLU A 47 4.02 -3.94 1.15
C GLU A 47 5.48 -3.75 0.75
N SER A 48 5.90 -2.49 0.65
CA SER A 48 7.29 -2.10 0.47
C SER A 48 8.14 -2.48 1.70
N PRO A 49 9.43 -2.81 1.54
CA PRO A 49 10.35 -2.98 2.66
C PRO A 49 10.35 -1.78 3.60
N ASP A 50 10.49 -2.05 4.91
CA ASP A 50 10.55 -1.04 5.97
C ASP A 50 9.41 -0.01 5.90
N ALA A 51 8.16 -0.46 5.63
CA ALA A 51 7.03 0.41 5.32
C ALA A 51 6.78 1.54 6.34
N HIS A 52 7.08 1.32 7.62
CA HIS A 52 6.96 2.34 8.68
C HIS A 52 7.99 3.47 8.54
N MET A 53 9.23 3.13 8.14
CA MET A 53 10.30 4.11 7.86
C MET A 53 10.14 4.76 6.48
N GLY A 54 9.63 3.99 5.51
CA GLY A 54 9.42 4.42 4.14
C GLY A 54 10.67 4.35 3.26
N THR A 55 10.45 4.24 1.96
CA THR A 55 11.47 4.44 0.93
C THR A 55 11.88 5.92 0.92
N MET A 56 13.18 6.20 1.03
CA MET A 56 13.73 7.55 1.04
C MET A 56 13.48 8.32 -0.28
N PRO A 57 13.57 9.66 -0.28
CA PRO A 57 13.44 10.48 -1.49
C PRO A 57 14.36 10.00 -2.62
N GLY A 58 13.80 9.84 -3.82
CA GLY A 58 14.51 9.31 -4.99
C GLY A 58 14.76 7.80 -4.98
N GLY A 59 14.40 7.11 -3.89
CA GLY A 59 14.50 5.67 -3.77
C GLY A 59 13.35 4.93 -4.44
N ASN A 60 13.53 3.62 -4.61
CA ASN A 60 12.51 2.72 -5.13
C ASN A 60 12.40 1.45 -4.27
N ALA A 61 11.29 0.73 -4.46
CA ALA A 61 11.05 -0.59 -3.91
C ALA A 61 10.27 -1.42 -4.93
N THR A 62 10.65 -2.68 -5.09
CA THR A 62 9.91 -3.66 -5.90
C THR A 62 9.49 -4.82 -5.01
N PHE A 63 8.21 -5.18 -5.06
CA PHE A 63 7.65 -6.30 -4.31
C PHE A 63 6.44 -6.89 -5.07
N SER A 64 5.99 -8.06 -4.65
CA SER A 64 4.88 -8.75 -5.29
C SER A 64 4.01 -9.52 -4.31
N PHE A 65 2.74 -9.66 -4.66
CA PHE A 65 1.75 -10.40 -3.88
C PHE A 65 0.67 -10.99 -4.80
N THR A 66 0.01 -12.04 -4.32
CA THR A 66 -1.15 -12.62 -5.02
C THR A 66 -2.42 -11.97 -4.49
N ALA A 67 -3.21 -11.37 -5.39
CA ALA A 67 -4.49 -10.80 -5.07
C ALA A 67 -5.47 -11.89 -4.62
N GLY A 68 -6.07 -11.72 -3.44
CA GLY A 68 -7.00 -12.69 -2.86
C GLY A 68 -8.45 -12.56 -3.36
N ALA A 69 -9.39 -12.65 -2.44
CA ALA A 69 -10.82 -12.60 -2.74
C ALA A 69 -11.27 -11.22 -3.24
N ALA A 70 -12.32 -11.21 -4.08
CA ALA A 70 -12.96 -9.99 -4.52
C ALA A 70 -13.40 -9.13 -3.33
N GLY A 71 -13.18 -7.83 -3.42
CA GLY A 71 -13.40 -6.93 -2.29
C GLY A 71 -12.72 -5.58 -2.47
N THR A 72 -13.05 -4.65 -1.57
CA THR A 72 -12.42 -3.34 -1.50
C THR A 72 -11.28 -3.37 -0.50
N TYR A 73 -10.09 -2.99 -0.97
CA TYR A 73 -8.87 -2.82 -0.20
C TYR A 73 -8.34 -1.41 -0.46
N TRP A 74 -7.22 -1.08 0.17
CA TRP A 74 -6.63 0.26 0.11
C TRP A 74 -5.13 0.17 -0.04
N TYR A 75 -4.55 0.91 -0.97
CA TYR A 75 -3.13 1.21 -0.90
C TYR A 75 -2.91 2.38 0.05
N VAL A 76 -1.92 2.27 0.93
CA VAL A 76 -1.69 3.16 2.07
C VAL A 76 -0.18 3.42 2.22
N CYS A 77 0.19 4.63 2.61
CA CYS A 77 1.52 4.91 3.15
C CYS A 77 1.53 4.69 4.67
N HIS A 78 2.43 3.84 5.16
CA HIS A 78 2.57 3.50 6.57
C HIS A 78 3.44 4.48 7.37
N VAL A 79 4.09 5.45 6.72
CA VAL A 79 4.86 6.49 7.41
C VAL A 79 3.92 7.29 8.33
N PRO A 80 4.25 7.45 9.62
CA PRO A 80 3.36 8.08 10.60
C PRO A 80 2.78 9.41 10.14
N GLY A 81 1.46 9.52 10.23
CA GLY A 81 0.69 10.71 9.85
C GLY A 81 0.37 10.86 8.37
N HIS A 82 1.05 10.13 7.46
CA HIS A 82 0.85 10.31 6.01
C HIS A 82 -0.54 9.84 5.57
N ALA A 83 -0.97 8.65 6.02
CA ALA A 83 -2.32 8.14 5.74
C ALA A 83 -3.41 9.02 6.38
N ALA A 84 -3.20 9.50 7.61
CA ALA A 84 -4.10 10.44 8.27
C ALA A 84 -4.26 11.76 7.49
N ALA A 85 -3.18 12.21 6.84
CA ALA A 85 -3.17 13.38 5.96
C ALA A 85 -3.75 13.12 4.56
N GLY A 86 -4.22 11.90 4.27
CA GLY A 86 -4.88 11.55 3.01
C GLY A 86 -4.07 10.70 2.05
N MET A 87 -2.89 10.20 2.43
CA MET A 87 -2.04 9.40 1.55
C MET A 87 -2.48 7.94 1.48
N TYR A 88 -3.61 7.72 0.81
CA TYR A 88 -4.17 6.41 0.52
C TYR A 88 -5.05 6.45 -0.73
N GLY A 89 -5.41 5.28 -1.24
CA GLY A 89 -6.47 5.19 -2.24
C GLY A 89 -6.99 3.77 -2.41
N ARG A 90 -8.08 3.64 -3.17
CA ARG A 90 -8.76 2.35 -3.34
C ARG A 90 -8.00 1.39 -4.24
N PHE A 91 -7.91 0.15 -3.78
CA PHE A 91 -7.47 -1.03 -4.52
C PHE A 91 -8.63 -2.03 -4.55
N LEU A 92 -9.18 -2.30 -5.73
CA LEU A 92 -10.37 -3.13 -5.89
C LEU A 92 -10.00 -4.46 -6.54
N ILE A 93 -10.42 -5.56 -5.91
CA ILE A 93 -10.33 -6.89 -6.50
C ILE A 93 -11.72 -7.24 -7.05
N GLN A 94 -11.83 -7.41 -8.37
CA GLN A 94 -13.10 -7.74 -9.04
C GLN A 94 -12.88 -8.50 -10.36
N ALA A 95 -13.91 -9.21 -10.83
CA ALA A 95 -13.87 -10.01 -12.06
C ALA A 95 -13.91 -9.13 -13.34
#